data_AF-A0A1Q5JJC0-F1
#
_entry.id   AF-A0A1Q5JJC0-F1
#
_cell.length_a   1.000
_cell.length_b   1.000
_cell.length_c   1.000
_cell.angle_alpha   90.00
_cell.angle_beta   90.00
_cell.angle_gamma   90.00
#
_symmetry.space_group_name_H-M   'P 1'
#
loop_
_entity.id
_entity.type
_entity.pdbx_description
1 polymer ?
#
loop_
_entity_poly.entity_id
_entity_poly.type
_entity_poly.pdbx_seq_one_letter_code
_entity_poly.pdbx_strand_id
1 'polypeptide(L)'
;MENPSSEPYVGTIAVVDCSPDGKPRPMSPPSQTVTVPPNSEGVDFKASFRFPREQGDVTSNEPRMICVTLRDEGGVRGEDKDALTVQLKPTGETTGGTTGDTATGETADRGTGEAGGLG
;
A
#
# COMPACT_ATOMS: atom_id res chain seq x y z
N MET A 1 0.27 26.41 6.07
CA MET A 1 -0.76 26.96 6.99
C MET A 1 -0.30 28.35 7.36
N GLU A 2 -1.19 29.34 7.34
CA GLU A 2 -0.82 30.74 7.64
C GLU A 2 -1.55 31.16 8.91
N ASN A 3 -0.82 31.84 9.80
CA ASN A 3 -1.42 32.47 10.98
C ASN A 3 -1.13 33.98 10.94
N PRO A 4 -1.99 34.79 10.28
CA PRO A 4 -1.88 36.24 10.27
C PRO A 4 -2.31 36.88 11.61
N SER A 5 -2.76 36.07 12.58
CA SER A 5 -3.17 36.54 13.91
C SER A 5 -1.97 36.94 14.77
N SER A 6 -2.22 37.85 15.70
CA SER A 6 -1.31 38.19 16.79
C SER A 6 -1.26 37.13 17.90
N GLU A 7 -2.15 36.14 17.86
CA GLU A 7 -2.22 35.04 18.83
C GLU A 7 -1.74 33.72 18.22
N PRO A 8 -1.13 32.81 19.02
CA PRO A 8 -0.76 31.50 18.54
C PRO A 8 -2.02 30.71 18.18
N TYR A 9 -2.00 30.09 17.01
CA TYR A 9 -3.04 29.13 16.65
C TYR A 9 -2.68 27.76 17.20
N VAL A 10 -3.60 27.13 17.92
CA VAL A 10 -3.47 25.75 18.43
C VAL A 10 -4.52 24.90 17.75
N GLY A 11 -4.07 23.89 17.01
CA GLY A 11 -4.94 22.95 16.31
C GLY A 11 -4.53 21.51 16.56
N THR A 12 -5.40 20.59 16.17
CA THR A 12 -5.15 19.16 16.17
C THR A 12 -5.29 18.64 14.75
N ILE A 13 -4.24 17.97 14.26
CA ILE A 13 -4.24 17.25 13.00
C ILE A 13 -4.56 15.79 13.29
N ALA A 14 -5.55 15.24 12.61
CA ALA A 14 -5.85 13.81 12.60
C ALA A 14 -5.70 13.27 11.18
N VAL A 15 -5.16 12.06 11.05
CA VAL A 15 -4.98 11.41 9.74
C VAL A 15 -5.57 10.01 9.79
N VAL A 16 -6.36 9.68 8.76
CA VAL A 16 -6.91 8.34 8.56
C VAL A 16 -6.50 7.81 7.19
N ASP A 17 -6.23 6.52 7.12
CA ASP A 17 -6.26 5.76 5.87
C ASP A 17 -7.73 5.70 5.42
N CYS A 18 -8.03 6.35 4.30
CA CYS A 18 -9.37 6.42 3.69
C CYS A 18 -9.37 5.80 2.28
N SER A 19 -8.50 4.82 2.07
CA SER A 19 -8.45 4.01 0.86
C SER A 19 -9.83 3.37 0.59
N PRO A 20 -10.26 3.26 -0.68
CA PRO A 20 -11.61 2.80 -1.05
C PRO A 20 -11.87 1.32 -0.75
N ASP A 21 -10.81 0.56 -0.45
CA ASP A 21 -10.79 -0.87 -0.18
C ASP A 21 -11.20 -1.24 1.25
N GLY A 22 -11.51 -0.27 2.12
CA GLY A 22 -11.86 -0.55 3.51
C GLY A 22 -12.59 0.56 4.26
N LYS A 23 -12.89 0.27 5.53
CA LYS A 23 -13.36 1.30 6.47
C LYS A 23 -12.21 2.26 6.78
N PRO A 24 -12.48 3.56 7.00
CA PRO A 24 -11.44 4.49 7.42
C PRO A 24 -10.74 4.01 8.69
N ARG A 25 -9.40 3.99 8.69
CA ARG A 25 -8.60 3.55 9.83
C ARG A 25 -7.65 4.65 10.29
N PRO A 26 -7.57 4.96 11.59
CA PRO A 26 -6.67 5.97 12.08
C PRO A 26 -5.21 5.59 11.86
N MET A 27 -4.37 6.58 11.54
CA MET A 27 -2.92 6.45 11.54
C MET A 27 -2.37 6.38 12.97
N SER A 28 -1.05 6.16 13.11
CA SER A 28 -0.35 6.18 14.39
C SER A 28 0.63 7.36 14.45
N PRO A 29 0.56 8.24 15.47
CA PRO A 29 -0.55 8.38 16.42
C PRO A 29 -1.85 8.80 15.71
N PRO A 30 -3.04 8.63 16.31
CA PRO A 30 -4.31 8.97 15.67
C PRO A 30 -4.47 10.48 15.43
N SER A 31 -3.79 11.30 16.23
CA SER A 31 -3.78 12.75 16.09
C SER A 31 -2.51 13.36 16.70
N GLN A 32 -2.17 14.58 16.28
CA GLN A 32 -1.09 15.40 16.84
C GLN A 32 -1.56 16.84 17.00
N THR A 33 -1.25 17.44 18.15
CA THR A 33 -1.45 18.87 18.37
C THR A 33 -0.33 19.64 17.69
N VAL A 34 -0.68 20.71 16.99
CA VAL A 34 0.24 21.64 16.36
C VAL A 34 0.00 23.04 16.90
N THR A 35 1.10 23.75 17.17
CA THR A 35 1.07 25.16 17.58
C THR A 35 1.76 25.97 16.52
N VAL A 36 1.03 26.91 15.95
CA VAL A 36 1.51 27.85 14.93
C VAL A 36 1.73 29.20 15.62
N PRO A 37 2.97 29.72 15.67
CA PRO A 37 3.23 31.02 16.28
C PRO A 37 2.44 32.16 15.62
N PRO A 38 2.27 33.30 16.30
CA PRO A 38 1.71 34.51 15.71
C PRO A 38 2.49 34.95 14.46
N ASN A 39 1.81 35.62 13.53
CA ASN A 39 2.41 36.22 12.33
C ASN A 39 3.30 35.26 11.52
N SER A 40 2.96 33.97 11.54
CA SER A 40 3.69 32.93 10.81
C SER A 40 3.08 32.76 9.43
N GLU A 41 3.57 33.55 8.48
CA GLU A 41 3.26 33.38 7.06
C GLU A 41 4.32 32.50 6.39
N GLY A 42 3.88 31.56 5.54
CA GLY A 42 4.80 30.69 4.78
C GLY A 42 5.63 29.70 5.61
N VAL A 43 5.30 29.48 6.89
CA VAL A 43 6.00 28.49 7.72
C VAL A 43 5.32 27.12 7.61
N ASP A 44 6.10 26.11 7.23
CA ASP A 44 5.66 24.73 7.21
C ASP A 44 5.77 24.09 8.60
N PHE A 45 4.64 23.58 9.10
CA PHE A 45 4.60 22.78 10.33
C PHE A 45 4.60 21.31 9.98
N LYS A 46 5.46 20.56 10.66
CA LYS A 46 5.61 19.12 10.41
C LYS A 46 4.87 18.33 11.47
N ALA A 47 3.94 17.49 11.03
CA ALA A 47 3.35 16.41 11.81
C ALA A 47 3.78 15.09 11.18
N SER A 48 3.94 14.04 11.99
CA SER A 48 4.46 12.75 11.52
C SER A 48 3.56 11.61 11.91
N PHE A 49 3.03 10.93 10.90
CA PHE A 49 2.10 9.82 11.03
C PHE A 49 2.69 8.59 10.32
N ARG A 50 2.35 7.40 10.83
CA ARG A 50 2.68 6.13 10.20
C ARG A 50 1.44 5.24 10.13
N PHE A 51 1.40 4.37 9.13
CA PHE A 51 0.43 3.28 9.12
C PHE A 51 0.69 2.37 10.34
N PRO A 52 -0.33 2.05 11.14
CA PRO A 52 -0.25 1.01 12.17
C PRO A 52 0.19 -0.33 11.55
N ARG A 53 0.96 -1.12 12.29
CA ARG A 53 1.51 -2.39 11.80
C ARG A 53 0.40 -3.39 11.45
N GLU A 54 -0.75 -3.26 12.09
CA GLU A 54 -1.92 -4.11 11.92
C GLU A 54 -2.68 -3.82 10.61
N GLN A 55 -2.40 -2.70 9.93
CA GLN A 55 -3.03 -2.37 8.65
C GLN A 55 -2.39 -3.11 7.47
N GLY A 56 -1.31 -3.86 7.70
CA GLY A 56 -0.66 -4.69 6.68
C GLY A 56 0.08 -3.88 5.61
N ASP A 57 0.85 -4.60 4.80
CA ASP A 57 1.65 -4.04 3.72
C ASP A 57 0.77 -3.59 2.53
N VAL A 58 1.35 -2.75 1.67
CA VAL A 58 0.74 -2.39 0.39
C VAL A 58 0.90 -3.57 -0.57
N THR A 59 -0.18 -4.34 -0.74
CA THR A 59 -0.19 -5.55 -1.60
C THR A 59 -0.82 -5.31 -2.98
N SER A 60 -1.38 -4.11 -3.21
CA SER A 60 -2.02 -3.69 -4.45
C SER A 60 -1.21 -2.59 -5.15
N ASN A 61 -1.35 -2.51 -6.47
CA ASN A 61 -0.83 -1.38 -7.26
C ASN A 61 -1.72 -0.14 -7.16
N GLU A 62 -2.84 -0.21 -6.44
CA GLU A 62 -3.71 0.93 -6.19
C GLU A 62 -3.09 1.90 -5.17
N PRO A 63 -3.21 3.23 -5.39
CA PRO A 63 -2.74 4.21 -4.42
C PRO A 63 -3.48 4.06 -3.08
N ARG A 64 -2.73 4.12 -1.97
CA ARG A 64 -3.36 4.30 -0.65
C ARG A 64 -3.79 5.76 -0.51
N MET A 65 -4.98 6.00 -0.01
CA MET A 65 -5.50 7.34 0.22
C MET A 65 -5.39 7.71 1.69
N ILE A 66 -4.85 8.88 1.99
CA ILE A 66 -4.91 9.48 3.32
C ILE A 66 -5.89 10.64 3.31
N CYS A 67 -6.68 10.75 4.38
CA CYS A 67 -7.55 11.88 4.63
C CYS A 67 -7.06 12.58 5.89
N VAL A 68 -6.79 13.86 5.77
CA VAL A 68 -6.26 14.73 6.82
C VAL A 68 -7.38 15.66 7.29
N THR A 69 -7.53 15.81 8.59
CA THR A 69 -8.45 16.78 9.18
C THR A 69 -7.72 17.65 10.18
N LEU A 70 -7.85 18.95 10.02
CA LEU A 70 -7.40 19.97 10.97
C LEU A 70 -8.60 20.49 11.76
N ARG A 71 -8.50 20.46 13.09
CA ARG A 71 -9.56 20.93 13.99
C ARG A 71 -8.99 21.85 15.06
N ASP A 72 -9.81 22.76 15.56
CA ASP A 72 -9.58 23.53 16.79
C ASP A 72 -10.86 23.54 17.64
N GLU A 73 -10.89 24.38 18.68
CA GLU A 73 -12.04 24.51 19.59
C GLU A 73 -13.34 24.94 18.89
N GLY A 74 -13.24 25.62 17.75
CA GLY A 74 -14.38 26.02 16.92
C GLY A 74 -14.82 24.96 15.90
N GLY A 75 -14.15 23.80 15.85
CA GLY A 75 -14.52 22.68 14.99
C GLY A 75 -13.51 22.41 13.87
N VAL A 76 -14.00 21.88 12.75
CA VAL A 76 -13.16 21.55 11.58
C VAL A 76 -12.77 22.83 10.85
N ARG A 77 -11.46 23.02 10.65
CA ARG A 77 -10.89 24.17 9.93
C ARG A 77 -10.40 23.84 8.55
N GLY A 78 -10.02 22.59 8.32
CA GLY A 78 -9.54 22.13 7.03
C GLY A 78 -9.62 20.63 6.91
N GLU A 79 -9.86 20.19 5.69
CA GLU A 79 -9.81 18.79 5.29
C GLU A 79 -9.00 18.70 4.01
N ASP A 80 -8.19 17.67 3.91
CA ASP A 80 -7.42 17.39 2.71
C ASP A 80 -7.38 15.88 2.45
N LYS A 81 -7.17 15.51 1.19
CA LYS A 81 -7.09 14.11 0.77
C LYS A 81 -5.95 13.93 -0.22
N ASP A 82 -5.03 13.03 0.11
CA ASP A 82 -3.83 12.81 -0.69
C ASP A 82 -3.64 11.32 -1.03
N ALA A 83 -3.05 11.08 -2.20
CA ALA A 83 -2.77 9.74 -2.73
C ALA A 83 -1.29 9.39 -2.53
N LEU A 84 -1.04 8.37 -1.71
CA LEU A 84 0.27 7.76 -1.55
C LEU A 84 0.45 6.66 -2.61
N THR A 85 1.32 6.93 -3.58
CA THR A 85 1.65 5.99 -4.65
C THR A 85 3.00 5.33 -4.38
N VAL A 86 3.05 3.99 -4.48
CA VAL A 86 4.30 3.23 -4.43
C VAL A 86 4.44 2.50 -5.77
N GLN A 87 5.55 2.74 -6.46
CA GLN A 87 5.89 1.97 -7.67
C GLN A 87 6.68 0.73 -7.25
N LEU A 88 6.01 -0.42 -7.21
CA LEU A 88 6.70 -1.71 -7.08
C LEU A 88 7.18 -2.13 -8.47
N LYS A 89 8.50 -2.24 -8.65
CA LYS A 89 9.08 -2.93 -9.81
C LYS A 89 9.17 -4.41 -9.45
N PRO A 90 8.46 -5.32 -10.13
CA PRO A 90 8.66 -6.75 -9.91
C PRO A 90 10.11 -7.09 -10.28
N THR A 91 10.93 -7.46 -9.29
CA THR A 91 12.18 -8.18 -9.55
C THR A 91 11.79 -9.62 -9.84
N GLY A 92 11.83 -10.01 -11.11
CA GLY A 92 11.59 -11.38 -11.52
C GLY A 92 12.68 -12.31 -10.98
N GLU A 93 12.45 -12.91 -9.81
CA GLU A 93 13.07 -14.19 -9.47
C GLU A 93 12.20 -15.31 -10.03
N THR A 94 12.47 -15.71 -11.27
CA THR A 94 12.14 -17.07 -11.71
C THR A 94 13.15 -18.03 -11.06
N THR A 95 12.91 -18.38 -9.80
CA THR A 95 13.58 -19.52 -9.17
C THR A 95 12.83 -20.78 -9.58
N GLY A 96 13.44 -21.54 -10.50
CA GLY A 96 12.90 -22.79 -11.01
C GLY A 96 12.89 -23.94 -9.98
N GLY A 97 12.07 -24.94 -10.29
CA GLY A 97 12.01 -26.28 -9.69
C GLY A 97 10.73 -26.99 -10.16
N THR A 98 10.70 -28.24 -10.63
CA THR A 98 11.70 -29.31 -10.60
C THR A 98 11.39 -30.33 -11.71
N THR A 99 12.47 -30.79 -12.33
CA THR A 99 12.73 -32.06 -13.02
C THR A 99 11.67 -33.17 -12.89
N GLY A 100 11.22 -33.67 -14.05
CA GLY A 100 10.70 -35.04 -14.21
C GLY A 100 11.63 -35.81 -15.14
N ASP A 101 12.67 -36.41 -14.58
CA ASP A 101 13.46 -37.44 -15.25
C ASP A 101 12.59 -38.68 -15.47
N THR A 102 12.53 -39.18 -16.70
CA THR A 102 12.52 -40.63 -16.95
C THR A 102 13.10 -40.92 -18.33
N ALA A 103 14.41 -41.14 -18.36
CA ALA A 103 15.02 -42.03 -19.35
C ALA A 103 15.39 -43.32 -18.63
N THR A 104 14.71 -44.42 -18.94
CA THR A 104 15.21 -45.78 -18.68
C THR A 104 14.69 -46.66 -19.81
N GLY A 105 15.61 -47.13 -20.64
CA GLY A 105 15.31 -48.05 -21.73
C GLY A 105 15.17 -49.49 -21.23
N GLU A 106 14.41 -50.28 -21.98
CA GLU A 106 14.45 -51.74 -21.92
C GLU A 106 14.23 -52.30 -23.33
N THR A 107 15.18 -53.11 -23.80
CA THR A 107 15.20 -53.86 -25.06
C THR A 107 14.95 -55.34 -24.81
N ALA A 108 14.00 -55.97 -25.51
CA ALA A 108 13.96 -57.39 -25.96
C ALA A 108 12.58 -57.66 -26.60
N ASP A 109 12.45 -57.93 -27.90
CA ASP A 109 12.68 -59.17 -28.67
C ASP A 109 11.42 -60.06 -28.86
N ARG A 110 11.13 -60.33 -30.15
CA ARG A 110 10.35 -61.41 -30.80
C ARG A 110 8.87 -61.70 -30.46
N GLY A 111 8.05 -61.69 -31.51
CA GLY A 111 6.79 -62.44 -31.61
C GLY A 111 6.12 -62.32 -32.99
N THR A 112 6.25 -63.36 -33.81
CA THR A 112 5.76 -63.58 -35.18
C THR A 112 4.22 -63.70 -35.27
N GLY A 113 3.63 -63.28 -36.40
CA GLY A 113 2.25 -63.59 -36.77
C GLY A 113 1.86 -63.08 -38.17
N GLU A 114 2.01 -63.93 -39.20
CA GLU A 114 1.40 -63.76 -40.53
C GLU A 114 -0.14 -63.93 -40.47
N ALA A 115 -0.88 -63.18 -41.29
CA ALA A 115 -1.87 -63.73 -42.25
C ALA A 115 -2.66 -62.62 -43.01
N GLY A 116 -2.39 -62.50 -44.31
CA GLY A 116 -3.35 -62.45 -45.45
C GLY A 116 -4.53 -61.47 -45.50
N GLY A 117 -4.77 -60.90 -46.70
CA GLY A 117 -6.13 -60.56 -47.15
C GLY A 117 -6.26 -59.39 -48.12
N LEU A 118 -6.50 -59.72 -49.39
CA LEU A 118 -6.73 -58.86 -50.57
C LEU A 118 -7.94 -57.91 -50.44
N GLY A 119 -7.87 -56.79 -51.17
CA GLY A 119 -8.99 -55.92 -51.54
C GLY A 119 -8.55 -54.77 -52.42
#